data_AF-A0A973CZP2-F1
#
_entry.id   AF-A0A973CZP2-F1
#
_cell.length_a   1.000
_cell.length_b   1.000
_cell.length_c   1.000
_cell.angle_alpha   90.00
_cell.angle_beta   90.00
_cell.angle_gamma   90.00
#
_symmetry.space_group_name_H-M   'P 1'
#
loop_
_entity.id
_entity.type
_entity.pdbx_description
1 polymer ?
#
loop_
_entity_poly.entity_id
_entity_poly.type
_entity_poly.pdbx_seq_one_letter_code
_entity_poly.pdbx_strand_id
1 'polypeptide(L)' 'MVLINIAGLLLIALIIYWFWLYKPIGTALDKGDLVVIVENGVYQPAYIKLPPDQSLTLKFLRKDA' A
#
# COMPACT_ATOMS: atom_id res chain seq x y z
N MET A 1 21.23 -30.39 13.66
CA MET A 1 21.10 -30.41 12.19
C MET A 1 19.66 -30.15 11.74
N VAL A 2 18.69 -30.99 12.09
CA VAL A 2 17.27 -30.81 11.65
C VAL A 2 16.67 -29.48 12.11
N LEU A 3 16.89 -29.07 13.38
CA LEU A 3 16.34 -27.82 13.93
C LEU A 3 16.83 -26.56 13.18
N ILE A 4 18.11 -26.55 12.77
CA ILE A 4 18.71 -25.43 12.02
C ILE A 4 18.08 -25.34 10.62
N ASN A 5 17.85 -26.49 9.97
CA ASN A 5 17.21 -26.52 8.66
C ASN A 5 15.75 -26.04 8.72
N ILE A 6 15.02 -26.41 9.77
CA ILE A 6 13.64 -25.92 10.00
C ILE A 6 13.64 -24.40 10.23
N ALA A 7 14.57 -23.89 11.06
CA ALA A 7 14.70 -22.45 11.29
C ALA A 7 15.02 -21.70 9.99
N GLY A 8 15.91 -22.24 9.14
CA GLY A 8 16.21 -21.69 7.82
C GLY A 8 14.99 -21.64 6.89
N LEU A 9 14.19 -22.72 6.85
CA LEU A 9 12.95 -22.75 6.05
C LEU A 9 11.92 -21.73 6.52
N LEU A 10 11.74 -21.58 7.84
CA LEU A 10 10.84 -20.57 8.40
C LEU A 10 11.29 -19.15 8.04
N LEU A 11 12.60 -18.87 8.09
CA LEU A 11 13.14 -17.57 7.71
C LEU A 11 12.91 -17.27 6.22
N ILE A 12 13.13 -18.26 5.34
CA ILE A 12 12.86 -18.11 3.90
C ILE A 12 11.38 -17.82 3.65
N ALA A 13 10.48 -18.54 4.30
CA ALA A 13 9.04 -18.32 4.18
C ALA A 13 8.65 -16.89 4.64
N LEU A 14 9.25 -16.41 5.74
CA LEU A 14 9.02 -15.06 6.25
C LEU A 14 9.53 -13.98 5.28
N ILE A 15 10.70 -14.18 4.66
CA ILE A 15 11.24 -13.26 3.65
C ILE A 15 10.32 -13.20 2.43
N ILE A 16 9.89 -14.35 1.91
CA ILE A 16 8.98 -14.41 0.76
C ILE A 16 7.66 -13.70 1.09
N TYR A 17 7.10 -13.96 2.27
CA TYR A 17 5.90 -13.30 2.73
C TYR A 17 6.07 -11.77 2.76
N TRP A 18 7.14 -11.28 3.40
CA TRP A 18 7.36 -9.85 3.60
C TRP A 18 7.62 -9.10 2.31
N PHE A 19 8.40 -9.67 1.39
CA PHE A 19 8.83 -8.97 0.18
C PHE A 19 7.88 -9.14 -1.02
N TRP A 20 7.21 -10.29 -1.15
CA TRP A 20 6.44 -10.60 -2.35
C TRP A 20 4.93 -10.59 -2.10
N LEU A 21 4.49 -11.21 -0.99
CA LEU A 21 3.08 -11.48 -0.77
C LEU A 21 2.38 -10.34 -0.02
N TYR A 22 3.09 -9.69 0.90
CA TYR A 22 2.56 -8.54 1.62
C TYR A 22 2.45 -7.34 0.69
N LYS A 23 1.22 -7.06 0.25
CA LYS A 23 0.87 -5.79 -0.40
C LYS A 23 -0.04 -5.02 0.55
N PRO A 24 0.29 -3.77 0.91
CA PRO A 24 -0.61 -2.96 1.72
C PRO A 24 -1.96 -2.85 1.01
N ILE A 25 -3.05 -3.02 1.76
CA ILE A 25 -4.40 -2.83 1.24
C ILE A 25 -4.55 -1.34 0.94
N GLY A 26 -4.36 -0.97 -0.33
CA GLY A 26 -4.77 0.33 -0.83
C GLY A 26 -6.29 0.47 -0.68
N THR A 27 -6.74 1.62 -0.18
CA THR A 27 -8.16 1.94 -0.05
C THR A 27 -8.85 1.80 -1.42
N ALA A 28 -9.87 0.95 -1.47
CA ALA A 28 -10.68 0.77 -2.67
C ALA A 28 -11.51 2.05 -2.89
N LEU A 29 -11.48 2.53 -4.14
CA LEU A 29 -12.17 3.75 -4.58
C LEU A 29 -13.68 3.50 -4.52
N ASP A 30 -14.34 3.83 -3.41
CA ASP A 30 -15.78 3.71 -3.30
C ASP A 30 -16.45 4.96 -3.89
N LYS A 31 -16.54 5.01 -5.23
CA LYS A 31 -17.41 5.85 -6.08
C LYS A 31 -17.54 7.36 -5.80
N GLY A 32 -16.83 7.92 -4.83
CA GLY A 32 -16.81 9.34 -4.49
C GLY A 32 -15.47 9.96 -4.84
N ASP A 33 -15.51 11.25 -5.21
CA ASP A 33 -14.34 12.08 -5.52
C ASP A 33 -13.15 11.74 -4.62
N LEU A 34 -12.08 11.22 -5.23
CA LEU A 34 -10.86 10.88 -4.50
C LEU A 34 -10.14 12.17 -4.09
N VAL A 35 -10.26 12.53 -2.82
CA VAL A 35 -9.55 13.65 -2.22
C VAL A 35 -8.28 13.15 -1.54
N VAL A 36 -7.12 13.55 -2.06
CA VAL A 36 -5.82 13.35 -1.45
C VAL A 36 -5.59 14.45 -0.42
N ILE A 37 -5.54 14.08 0.86
CA ILE A 37 -5.26 15.02 1.95
C ILE A 37 -3.75 15.18 2.06
N VAL A 38 -3.29 16.43 2.08
CA VAL A 38 -1.90 16.80 2.33
C VAL A 38 -1.84 17.50 3.68
N GLU A 39 -1.22 16.84 4.65
CA GLU A 39 -1.12 17.32 6.02
C GLU A 39 0.30 17.12 6.53
N ASN A 40 0.94 18.19 7.01
CA ASN A 40 2.33 18.16 7.49
C ASN A 40 3.33 17.53 6.50
N GLY A 41 3.11 17.73 5.19
CA GLY A 41 3.93 17.16 4.12
C GLY A 41 3.64 15.69 3.79
N VAL A 42 2.66 15.06 4.44
CA VAL A 42 2.25 13.68 4.18
C VAL A 42 1.02 13.67 3.27
N TYR A 43 1.08 12.85 2.22
CA TYR A 43 -0.02 12.65 1.26
C TYR A 43 -0.78 11.37 1.61
N GLN A 44 -2.10 11.47 1.79
CA GLN A 44 -2.96 10.32 2.04
C GLN A 44 -4.16 10.33 1.10
N PRO A 45 -4.53 9.19 0.46
CA PRO A 45 -3.91 7.86 0.59
C PRO A 45 -2.61 7.71 -0.21
N ALA A 46 -1.72 6.82 0.26
CA ALA A 46 -0.42 6.55 -0.40
C ALA A 46 -0.53 5.67 -1.66
N TYR A 47 -1.57 4.83 -1.75
CA TYR A 47 -1.81 3.93 -2.86
C TYR A 47 -3.21 4.14 -3.42
N ILE A 48 -3.27 4.50 -4.70
CA ILE A 48 -4.51 4.71 -5.43
C ILE A 48 -4.59 3.62 -6.50
N LYS A 49 -5.65 2.81 -6.49
CA LYS A 49 -5.90 1.79 -7.51
C LYS A 49 -6.92 2.31 -8.51
N LEU A 50 -6.55 2.39 -9.79
CA LEU A 50 -7.46 2.67 -10.89
C LEU A 50 -7.61 1.45 -11.80
N PRO A 51 -8.79 1.27 -12.42
CA PRO A 51 -8.92 0.37 -13.55
C PRO A 51 -8.02 0.84 -14.73
N PRO A 52 -7.55 -0.08 -15.57
CA PRO A 52 -6.81 0.28 -16.77
C PRO A 52 -7.65 1.18 -17.69
N ASP A 53 -6.96 2.06 -18.41
CA ASP A 53 -7.52 2.96 -19.43
C ASP A 53 -8.60 3.94 -18.93
N GLN A 54 -8.62 4.25 -17.64
CA GLN A 54 -9.51 5.26 -17.07
C GLN A 54 -8.77 6.54 -16.70
N SER A 55 -9.26 7.68 -17.21
CA SER A 55 -8.87 9.01 -16.74
C SER A 55 -9.55 9.33 -15.42
N LEU A 56 -8.80 9.80 -14.42
CA LEU A 56 -9.34 10.24 -13.13
C LEU A 56 -8.82 11.64 -12.79
N THR A 57 -9.70 12.47 -12.24
CA THR A 57 -9.31 13.74 -11.62
C THR A 57 -9.08 13.52 -10.12
N LEU A 58 -7.85 13.79 -9.66
CA LEU A 58 -7.51 13.78 -8.24
C LEU A 58 -7.67 15.17 -7.65
N LYS A 59 -8.39 15.29 -6.53
CA LYS A 59 -8.51 16.54 -5.79
C LYS A 59 -7.50 16.51 -4.64
N PHE A 60 -6.68 17.54 -4.50
CA PHE A 60 -5.74 17.64 -3.38
C PHE A 60 -6.26 18.67 -2.38
N LEU A 61 -6.48 18.24 -1.14
CA LEU A 61 -6.83 19.13 -0.03
C LEU A 61 -5.58 19.32 0.84
N ARG A 62 -4.94 20.48 0.73
CA ARG A 62 -3.80 20.84 1.58
C ARG A 62 -4.29 21.51 2.86
N LYS A 63 -3.89 20.99 4.00
CA LYS A 63 -4.08 21.60 5.32
C LYS A 63 -2.78 22.32 5.70
N ASP A 64 -2.74 23.61 5.41
CA ASP A 64 -1.70 24.50 5.94
C ASP A 64 -2.20 25.03 7.28
N ALA A 65 -1.44 24.78 8.34
CA ALA A 65 -1.71 25.30 9.69
C ALA A 65 -1.41 26.79 9.79
#